data_AF-A0A1V3Y0C9-F1
#
_entry.id   AF-A0A1V3Y0C9-F1
#
_cell.length_a   1.000
_cell.length_b   1.000
_cell.length_c   1.000
_cell.angle_alpha   90.00
_cell.angle_beta   90.00
_cell.angle_gamma   90.00
#
_symmetry.space_group_name_H-M   'P 1'
#
loop_
_entity.id
_entity.type
_entity.pdbx_description
1 polymer ?
#
loop_
_entity_poly.entity_id
_entity_poly.type
_entity_poly.pdbx_seq_one_letter_code
_entity_poly.pdbx_strand_id
1 'polypeptide(L)'
;MRDITGTVESLPLIASSIMSKKLAEGAGALVLDVKVGAGAFLKSEAQSRELARTMVDLGAAHGVPTRALLTDMNSPLGRTVGNSLEVAEALEVLAGGGPLDVVELTVRLAGEMLQLAGIDRRDPAQTLRDGSAMDRFRRLVDAQGGDLSKPLPIGRCSETVTADRSGTMGDIDAMAVGLAAWRLGAGRSRPGARVQHGAGVRIHRRPGEPVVAGEPLFTLYTETPERFGPALAMLDGGWSVGEAGPAPRPLIIDRITR
;
A
#
# COMPACT_ATOMS: atom_id res chain seq x y z
N MET A 1 -25.31 -4.91 3.84
CA MET A 1 -25.79 -6.14 4.52
C MET A 1 -24.62 -6.89 5.16
N ARG A 2 -23.61 -7.36 4.40
CA ARG A 2 -22.47 -8.12 4.96
C ARG A 2 -21.71 -7.41 6.09
N ASP A 3 -21.43 -6.11 5.94
CA ASP A 3 -20.71 -5.30 6.94
C ASP A 3 -21.45 -5.16 8.29
N ILE A 4 -22.77 -5.40 8.30
CA ILE A 4 -23.60 -5.32 9.52
C ILE A 4 -24.03 -6.70 10.03
N THR A 5 -23.75 -7.78 9.28
CA THR A 5 -24.11 -9.17 9.65
C THR A 5 -22.89 -10.05 9.92
N GLY A 6 -21.67 -9.50 9.92
CA GLY A 6 -20.44 -10.25 10.22
C GLY A 6 -20.04 -11.31 9.18
N THR A 7 -20.64 -11.31 7.99
CA THR A 7 -20.38 -12.29 6.91
C THR A 7 -19.43 -11.76 5.84
N VAL A 8 -18.59 -10.78 6.20
CA VAL A 8 -17.58 -10.22 5.30
C VAL A 8 -16.48 -11.25 5.03
N GLU A 9 -16.01 -11.97 6.06
CA GLU A 9 -14.89 -12.92 6.02
C GLU A 9 -15.17 -14.26 5.29
N SER A 10 -16.14 -14.30 4.37
CA SER A 10 -16.41 -15.48 3.55
C SER A 10 -15.63 -15.39 2.24
N LEU A 11 -14.65 -16.29 2.04
CA LEU A 11 -13.80 -16.38 0.86
C LEU A 11 -14.59 -16.33 -0.48
N PRO A 12 -15.61 -17.18 -0.70
CA PRO A 12 -16.40 -17.12 -1.93
C PRO A 12 -17.11 -15.78 -2.15
N LEU A 13 -17.63 -15.17 -1.07
CA LEU A 13 -18.32 -13.88 -1.16
C LEU A 13 -17.35 -12.72 -1.38
N ILE A 14 -16.11 -12.81 -0.89
CA ILE A 14 -15.05 -11.83 -1.17
C ILE A 14 -14.67 -11.93 -2.65
N ALA A 15 -14.34 -13.13 -3.13
CA ALA A 15 -13.93 -13.36 -4.51
C ALA A 15 -15.02 -12.88 -5.49
N SER A 16 -16.27 -13.31 -5.29
CA SER A 16 -17.41 -12.91 -6.11
C SER A 16 -17.64 -11.39 -6.06
N SER A 17 -17.55 -10.76 -4.88
CA SER A 17 -17.70 -9.31 -4.75
C SER A 17 -16.63 -8.53 -5.52
N ILE A 18 -15.35 -8.92 -5.40
CA ILE A 18 -14.24 -8.25 -6.10
C ILE A 18 -14.39 -8.46 -7.61
N MET A 19 -14.52 -9.72 -8.04
CA MET A 19 -14.53 -10.07 -9.45
C MET A 19 -15.76 -9.53 -10.19
N SER A 20 -16.96 -9.57 -9.60
CA SER A 20 -18.17 -9.05 -10.26
C SER A 20 -18.02 -7.58 -10.67
N LYS A 21 -17.42 -6.74 -9.82
CA LYS A 21 -17.15 -5.33 -10.15
C LYS A 21 -16.10 -5.20 -11.27
N LYS A 22 -15.01 -5.96 -11.19
CA LYS A 22 -13.91 -5.89 -12.17
C LYS A 22 -14.28 -6.45 -13.55
N LEU A 23 -15.10 -7.49 -13.59
CA LEU A 23 -15.63 -8.03 -14.84
C LEU A 23 -16.68 -7.08 -15.46
N ALA A 24 -17.49 -6.41 -14.64
CA ALA A 24 -18.46 -5.41 -15.12
C ALA A 24 -17.81 -4.14 -15.69
N GLU A 25 -16.57 -3.81 -15.31
CA GLU A 25 -15.78 -2.72 -15.92
C GLU A 25 -15.41 -3.00 -17.39
N GLY A 26 -15.56 -4.23 -17.88
CA GLY A 26 -15.23 -4.60 -19.27
C GLY A 26 -13.74 -4.74 -19.53
N ALA A 27 -12.94 -5.05 -18.49
CA ALA A 27 -11.49 -5.19 -18.60
C ALA A 27 -11.10 -6.37 -19.52
N GLY A 28 -10.18 -6.13 -20.46
CA GLY A 28 -9.66 -7.18 -21.36
C GLY A 28 -8.70 -8.16 -20.68
N ALA A 29 -8.13 -7.79 -19.53
CA ALA A 29 -7.30 -8.64 -18.69
C ALA A 29 -7.24 -8.07 -17.26
N LEU A 30 -6.89 -8.92 -16.29
CA LEU A 30 -6.81 -8.54 -14.87
C LEU A 30 -5.51 -9.06 -14.23
N VAL A 31 -4.89 -8.19 -13.45
CA VAL A 31 -3.82 -8.56 -12.50
C VAL A 31 -4.29 -8.19 -11.11
N LEU A 32 -4.23 -9.15 -10.21
CA LEU A 32 -4.70 -9.02 -8.83
C LEU A 32 -3.51 -9.01 -7.88
N ASP A 33 -3.44 -8.01 -7.02
CA ASP A 33 -2.47 -7.92 -5.94
C ASP A 33 -3.11 -8.39 -4.63
N VAL A 34 -2.75 -9.58 -4.17
CA VAL A 34 -3.33 -10.22 -2.99
C VAL A 34 -2.33 -10.14 -1.84
N LYS A 35 -2.65 -9.29 -0.86
CA LYS A 35 -1.80 -9.04 0.31
C LYS A 35 -1.75 -10.24 1.26
N VAL A 36 -0.58 -10.49 1.82
CA VAL A 36 -0.29 -11.51 2.84
C VAL A 36 0.46 -10.87 4.00
N GLY A 37 0.07 -11.18 5.24
CA GLY A 37 0.77 -10.71 6.44
C GLY A 37 -0.11 -9.85 7.35
N ALA A 38 0.48 -9.23 8.37
CA ALA A 38 -0.22 -8.52 9.43
C ALA A 38 -1.18 -7.42 8.93
N GLY A 39 -0.82 -6.69 7.87
CA GLY A 39 -1.65 -5.66 7.25
C GLY A 39 -2.68 -6.18 6.24
N ALA A 40 -2.74 -7.49 5.99
CA ALA A 40 -3.66 -8.08 5.03
C ALA A 40 -5.06 -8.28 5.63
N PHE A 41 -6.06 -8.39 4.74
CA PHE A 41 -7.43 -8.68 5.14
C PHE A 41 -7.60 -10.11 5.67
N LEU A 42 -6.83 -11.08 5.14
CA LEU A 42 -6.91 -12.49 5.50
C LEU A 42 -5.83 -12.85 6.52
N LYS A 43 -6.15 -13.75 7.44
CA LYS A 43 -5.30 -14.08 8.60
C LYS A 43 -4.13 -15.01 8.26
N SER A 44 -4.18 -15.69 7.11
CA SER A 44 -3.11 -16.60 6.70
C SER A 44 -2.77 -16.50 5.22
N GLU A 45 -1.53 -16.86 4.88
CA GLU A 45 -1.09 -17.01 3.49
C GLU A 45 -1.93 -18.05 2.75
N ALA A 46 -2.28 -19.17 3.40
CA ALA A 46 -3.07 -20.23 2.79
C ALA A 46 -4.45 -19.71 2.32
N GLN A 47 -5.13 -18.91 3.15
CA GLN A 47 -6.39 -18.26 2.77
C GLN A 47 -6.19 -17.26 1.64
N SER A 48 -5.11 -16.48 1.67
CA SER A 48 -4.78 -15.50 0.63
C SER A 48 -4.53 -16.17 -0.72
N ARG A 49 -3.84 -17.30 -0.70
CA ARG A 49 -3.59 -18.17 -1.85
C ARG A 49 -4.87 -18.78 -2.41
N GLU A 50 -5.76 -19.24 -1.55
CA GLU A 50 -7.07 -19.77 -1.94
C GLU A 50 -7.95 -18.69 -2.58
N LEU A 51 -7.99 -17.49 -1.99
CA LEU A 51 -8.69 -16.33 -2.56
C LEU A 51 -8.16 -16.00 -3.95
N ALA A 52 -6.83 -15.90 -4.09
CA ALA A 52 -6.17 -15.59 -5.34
C ALA A 52 -6.50 -16.63 -6.44
N ARG A 53 -6.42 -17.93 -6.14
CA ARG A 53 -6.81 -19.01 -7.06
C ARG A 53 -8.26 -18.88 -7.49
N THR A 54 -9.17 -18.69 -6.53
CA THR A 54 -10.61 -18.55 -6.81
C THR A 54 -10.89 -17.37 -7.73
N MET A 55 -10.23 -16.22 -7.51
CA MET A 55 -10.40 -15.06 -8.38
C MET A 55 -9.82 -15.27 -9.79
N VAL A 56 -8.68 -15.95 -9.91
CA VAL A 56 -8.10 -16.32 -11.21
C VAL A 56 -9.03 -17.27 -11.97
N ASP A 57 -9.58 -18.29 -11.30
CA ASP A 57 -10.52 -19.24 -11.89
C ASP A 57 -11.82 -18.56 -12.34
N LEU A 58 -12.35 -17.63 -11.52
CA LEU A 58 -13.53 -16.84 -11.88
C LEU A 58 -13.30 -15.97 -13.12
N GLY A 59 -12.14 -15.32 -13.22
CA GLY A 59 -11.79 -14.51 -14.39
C GLY A 59 -11.75 -15.37 -15.65
N ALA A 60 -11.08 -16.52 -15.59
CA ALA A 60 -11.01 -17.45 -16.70
C ALA A 60 -12.38 -18.05 -17.08
N ALA A 61 -13.26 -18.32 -16.11
CA ALA A 61 -14.63 -18.77 -16.37
C ALA A 61 -15.48 -17.73 -17.11
N HIS A 62 -15.13 -16.44 -17.03
CA HIS A 62 -15.77 -15.35 -17.76
C HIS A 62 -14.98 -14.89 -18.99
N GLY A 63 -13.96 -15.66 -19.41
CA GLY A 63 -13.16 -15.34 -20.59
C GLY A 63 -12.21 -14.15 -20.41
N VAL A 64 -11.92 -13.75 -19.17
CA VAL A 64 -10.99 -12.64 -18.85
C VAL A 64 -9.66 -13.21 -18.33
N PRO A 65 -8.57 -13.12 -19.10
CA PRO A 65 -7.24 -13.52 -18.66
C PRO A 65 -6.89 -12.84 -17.33
N THR A 66 -6.65 -13.64 -16.30
CA THR A 66 -6.44 -13.15 -14.94
C THR A 66 -5.20 -13.78 -14.33
N ARG A 67 -4.36 -12.97 -13.67
CA ARG A 67 -3.22 -13.43 -12.86
C ARG A 67 -3.29 -12.80 -11.48
N ALA A 68 -2.69 -13.45 -10.49
CA ALA A 68 -2.57 -12.89 -9.15
C ALA A 68 -1.13 -12.97 -8.65
N LEU A 69 -0.68 -11.94 -7.95
CA LEU A 69 0.55 -11.94 -7.15
C LEU A 69 0.17 -11.96 -5.68
N LEU A 70 0.85 -12.82 -4.90
CA LEU A 70 0.82 -12.77 -3.45
C LEU A 70 1.96 -11.86 -3.00
N THR A 71 1.66 -10.80 -2.25
CA THR A 71 2.65 -9.79 -1.89
C THR A 71 2.68 -9.53 -0.40
N ASP A 72 3.87 -9.30 0.16
CA ASP A 72 4.06 -9.05 1.59
C ASP A 72 3.40 -7.73 2.02
N MET A 73 2.75 -7.78 3.17
CA MET A 73 2.10 -6.66 3.85
C MET A 73 2.31 -6.76 5.36
N ASN A 74 3.40 -7.39 5.81
CA ASN A 74 3.75 -7.40 7.22
C ASN A 74 4.24 -6.02 7.67
N SER A 75 4.97 -5.34 6.79
CA SER A 75 5.33 -3.93 6.96
C SER A 75 4.65 -3.05 5.91
N PRO A 76 4.38 -1.77 6.21
CA PRO A 76 3.82 -0.85 5.23
C PRO A 76 4.67 -0.84 3.97
N LEU A 77 4.06 -0.97 2.79
CA LEU A 77 4.77 -0.76 1.52
C LEU A 77 5.19 0.72 1.43
N GLY A 78 6.42 0.99 1.03
CA GLY A 78 6.91 2.36 0.88
C GLY A 78 7.22 3.06 2.20
N ARG A 79 7.19 4.40 2.22
CA ARG A 79 7.59 5.19 3.40
C ARG A 79 6.46 6.06 3.95
N THR A 80 5.30 6.05 3.33
CA THR A 80 4.19 6.92 3.71
C THR A 80 2.89 6.17 3.81
N VAL A 81 2.09 6.51 4.82
CA VAL A 81 0.74 5.98 5.02
C VAL A 81 -0.20 7.15 5.30
N GLY A 82 -1.19 7.38 4.44
CA GLY A 82 -2.07 8.53 4.53
C GLY A 82 -2.83 8.80 3.23
N ASN A 83 -2.96 10.06 2.84
CA ASN A 83 -3.55 10.43 1.55
C ASN A 83 -2.55 11.28 0.75
N SER A 84 -2.32 12.51 1.17
CA SER A 84 -1.43 13.43 0.45
C SER A 84 0.04 13.02 0.52
N LEU A 85 0.43 12.36 1.63
CA LEU A 85 1.77 11.80 1.78
C LEU A 85 2.03 10.69 0.74
N GLU A 86 1.06 9.80 0.53
CA GLU A 86 1.16 8.73 -0.47
C GLU A 86 1.14 9.27 -1.90
N VAL A 87 0.36 10.33 -2.17
CA VAL A 87 0.41 11.03 -3.47
C VAL A 87 1.79 11.64 -3.70
N ALA A 88 2.41 12.24 -2.68
CA ALA A 88 3.77 12.79 -2.79
C ALA A 88 4.81 11.68 -3.08
N GLU A 89 4.71 10.53 -2.42
CA GLU A 89 5.58 9.38 -2.68
C GLU A 89 5.35 8.78 -4.08
N ALA A 90 4.11 8.71 -4.54
CA ALA A 90 3.79 8.29 -5.91
C ALA A 90 4.39 9.24 -6.95
N LEU A 91 4.37 10.56 -6.70
CA LEU A 91 5.03 11.54 -7.57
C LEU A 91 6.56 11.36 -7.58
N GLU A 92 7.16 11.01 -6.45
CA GLU A 92 8.59 10.70 -6.35
C GLU A 92 8.95 9.45 -7.19
N VAL A 93 8.14 8.38 -7.08
CA VAL A 93 8.28 7.15 -7.89
C VAL A 93 8.15 7.46 -9.38
N LEU A 94 7.12 8.20 -9.78
CA LEU A 94 6.91 8.59 -11.18
C LEU A 94 8.03 9.47 -11.75
N ALA A 95 8.73 10.22 -10.88
CA ALA A 95 9.91 11.01 -11.26
C ALA A 95 11.20 10.17 -11.34
N GLY A 96 11.13 8.85 -11.14
CA GLY A 96 12.25 7.91 -11.20
C GLY A 96 12.97 7.68 -9.88
N GLY A 97 12.45 8.21 -8.76
CA GLY A 97 12.96 8.00 -7.41
C GLY A 97 12.05 7.08 -6.57
N GLY A 98 11.90 7.42 -5.29
CA GLY A 98 10.97 6.76 -4.39
C GLY A 98 11.48 5.46 -3.74
N PRO A 99 10.68 4.85 -2.85
CA PRO A 99 11.04 3.61 -2.17
C PRO A 99 11.17 2.43 -3.15
N LEU A 100 12.26 1.67 -3.01
CA LEU A 100 12.58 0.56 -3.92
C LEU A 100 11.51 -0.53 -3.95
N ASP A 101 10.87 -0.82 -2.82
CA ASP A 101 9.80 -1.81 -2.71
C ASP A 101 8.54 -1.38 -3.48
N VAL A 102 8.16 -0.10 -3.42
CA VAL A 102 7.05 0.45 -4.22
C VAL A 102 7.37 0.35 -5.71
N VAL A 103 8.60 0.73 -6.11
CA VAL A 103 9.05 0.67 -7.50
C VAL A 103 9.02 -0.77 -8.01
N GLU A 104 9.62 -1.71 -7.26
CA GLU A 104 9.70 -3.12 -7.62
C GLU A 104 8.31 -3.73 -7.82
N LEU A 105 7.40 -3.55 -6.86
CA LEU A 105 6.06 -4.11 -6.95
C LEU A 105 5.26 -3.49 -8.11
N THR A 106 5.35 -2.17 -8.28
CA THR A 106 4.65 -1.45 -9.36
C THR A 106 5.11 -1.94 -10.73
N VAL A 107 6.43 -2.04 -10.94
CA VAL A 107 7.00 -2.55 -12.20
C VAL A 107 6.60 -4.00 -12.42
N ARG A 108 6.57 -4.83 -11.38
CA ARG A 108 6.15 -6.23 -11.51
C ARG A 108 4.69 -6.35 -11.94
N LEU A 109 3.78 -5.64 -11.27
CA LEU A 109 2.36 -5.65 -11.59
C LEU A 109 2.12 -5.14 -13.02
N ALA A 110 2.79 -4.05 -13.42
CA ALA A 110 2.72 -3.54 -14.79
C ALA A 110 3.25 -4.55 -15.82
N GLY A 111 4.32 -5.29 -15.50
CA GLY A 111 4.84 -6.36 -16.35
C GLY A 111 3.84 -7.49 -16.58
N GLU A 112 3.10 -7.90 -15.54
CA GLU A 112 2.01 -8.88 -15.67
C GLU A 112 0.88 -8.35 -16.57
N MET A 113 0.54 -7.06 -16.43
CA MET A 113 -0.51 -6.43 -17.24
C MET A 113 -0.11 -6.38 -18.73
N LEU A 114 1.14 -6.01 -19.03
CA LEU A 114 1.65 -5.98 -20.41
C LEU A 114 1.63 -7.37 -21.05
N GLN A 115 2.07 -8.39 -20.31
CA GLN A 115 2.06 -9.77 -20.79
C GLN A 115 0.64 -10.26 -21.10
N LEU A 116 -0.34 -9.97 -20.23
CA LEU A 116 -1.73 -10.35 -20.49
C LEU A 116 -2.36 -9.58 -21.66
N ALA A 117 -1.89 -8.34 -21.91
CA ALA A 117 -2.32 -7.55 -23.05
C ALA A 117 -1.60 -7.93 -24.37
N GLY A 118 -0.68 -8.91 -24.35
CA GLY A 118 0.12 -9.28 -25.52
C GLY A 118 1.11 -8.18 -25.97
N ILE A 119 1.49 -7.28 -25.06
CA ILE A 119 2.46 -6.22 -25.34
C ILE A 119 3.85 -6.70 -24.92
N ASP A 120 4.56 -7.27 -25.89
CA ASP A 120 5.90 -7.80 -25.67
C ASP A 120 6.99 -6.73 -25.74
N ARG A 121 8.16 -7.05 -25.16
CA ARG A 121 9.42 -6.28 -25.25
C ARG A 121 9.35 -4.84 -24.71
N ARG A 122 8.36 -4.54 -23.88
CA ARG A 122 8.26 -3.28 -23.13
C ARG A 122 8.63 -3.52 -21.67
N ASP A 123 9.59 -2.77 -21.19
CA ASP A 123 9.96 -2.72 -19.77
C ASP A 123 9.22 -1.55 -19.10
N PRO A 124 8.27 -1.78 -18.17
CA PRO A 124 7.61 -0.71 -17.44
C PRO A 124 8.60 0.24 -16.74
N ALA A 125 9.72 -0.27 -16.25
CA ALA A 125 10.73 0.55 -15.56
C ALA A 125 11.40 1.57 -16.49
N GLN A 126 11.38 1.35 -17.80
CA GLN A 126 11.85 2.36 -18.77
C GLN A 126 11.00 3.64 -18.68
N THR A 127 9.69 3.52 -18.49
CA THR A 127 8.77 4.67 -18.47
C THR A 127 8.95 5.58 -17.26
N LEU A 128 9.47 5.03 -16.15
CA LEU A 128 9.88 5.81 -14.98
C LEU A 128 11.20 6.55 -15.24
N ARG A 129 12.13 5.94 -15.98
CA ARG A 129 13.45 6.51 -16.31
C ARG A 129 13.38 7.61 -17.37
N ASP A 130 12.52 7.45 -18.37
CA ASP A 130 12.38 8.41 -19.47
C ASP A 130 11.33 9.50 -19.23
N GLY A 131 10.62 9.46 -18.09
CA GLY A 131 9.64 10.45 -17.67
C GLY A 131 8.25 10.29 -18.31
N SER A 132 8.06 9.35 -19.24
CA SER A 132 6.78 9.16 -19.94
C SER A 132 5.65 8.72 -19.01
N ALA A 133 5.96 8.01 -17.91
CA ALA A 133 4.99 7.65 -16.88
C ALA A 133 4.42 8.90 -16.17
N MET A 134 5.29 9.83 -15.77
CA MET A 134 4.89 11.09 -15.16
C MET A 134 4.05 11.95 -16.11
N ASP A 135 4.42 12.02 -17.40
CA ASP A 135 3.63 12.75 -18.39
C ASP A 135 2.24 12.15 -18.59
N ARG A 136 2.12 10.81 -18.55
CA ARG A 136 0.82 10.15 -18.59
C ARG A 136 0.00 10.43 -17.35
N PHE A 137 0.62 10.44 -16.17
CA PHE A 137 -0.05 10.77 -14.91
C PHE A 137 -0.54 12.23 -14.89
N ARG A 138 0.28 13.20 -15.33
CA ARG A 138 -0.13 14.60 -15.47
C ARG A 138 -1.37 14.76 -16.34
N ARG A 139 -1.39 14.10 -17.51
CA ARG A 139 -2.54 14.10 -18.41
C ARG A 139 -3.79 13.47 -17.78
N LEU A 140 -3.62 12.40 -16.99
CA LEU A 140 -4.72 11.76 -16.26
C LEU A 140 -5.34 12.72 -15.24
N VAL A 141 -4.50 13.44 -14.49
CA VAL A 141 -4.94 14.39 -13.47
C VAL A 141 -5.63 15.61 -14.10
N ASP A 142 -5.03 16.18 -15.16
CA ASP A 142 -5.60 17.31 -15.91
C ASP A 142 -6.96 16.96 -16.53
N ALA A 143 -7.10 15.76 -17.12
CA ALA A 143 -8.35 15.28 -17.68
C ALA A 143 -9.49 15.13 -16.64
N GLN A 144 -9.15 15.06 -15.35
CA GLN A 144 -10.10 15.00 -14.24
C GLN A 144 -10.24 16.34 -13.50
N GLY A 145 -9.66 17.43 -14.05
CA GLY A 145 -9.71 18.77 -13.48
C GLY A 145 -8.80 18.99 -12.27
N GLY A 146 -7.82 18.10 -12.05
CA GLY A 146 -6.81 18.26 -11.02
C GLY A 146 -5.66 19.16 -11.45
N ASP A 147 -4.87 19.64 -10.49
CA ASP A 147 -3.73 20.54 -10.72
C ASP A 147 -2.55 20.14 -9.84
N LEU A 148 -1.52 19.57 -10.48
CA LEU A 148 -0.30 19.11 -9.80
C LEU A 148 0.68 20.24 -9.46
N SER A 149 0.44 21.47 -9.94
CA SER A 149 1.25 22.63 -9.54
C SER A 149 0.90 23.11 -8.12
N LYS A 150 -0.28 22.74 -7.62
CA LYS A 150 -0.70 23.08 -6.26
C LYS A 150 0.01 22.20 -5.24
N PRO A 151 0.47 22.78 -4.12
CA PRO A 151 1.09 21.99 -3.06
C PRO A 151 0.06 21.03 -2.46
N LEU A 152 0.49 19.79 -2.24
CA LEU A 152 -0.28 18.80 -1.52
C LEU A 152 -0.43 19.23 -0.04
N PRO A 153 -1.62 19.10 0.56
CA PRO A 153 -1.80 19.48 1.95
C PRO A 153 -1.02 18.52 2.86
N ILE A 154 -0.35 19.07 3.86
CA ILE A 154 0.29 18.32 4.96
C ILE A 154 -0.34 18.81 6.25
N GLY A 155 -0.54 17.89 7.20
CA GLY A 155 -1.07 18.22 8.52
C GLY A 155 -0.30 19.36 9.17
N ARG A 156 -1.02 20.38 9.64
CA ARG A 156 -0.42 21.57 10.29
C ARG A 156 0.36 21.26 11.55
N CYS A 157 0.06 20.14 12.19
CA CYS A 157 0.72 19.68 13.39
C CYS A 157 1.48 18.39 13.08
N SER A 158 2.67 18.26 13.66
CA SER A 158 3.48 17.05 13.52
C SER A 158 4.08 16.61 14.86
N GLU A 159 4.17 15.31 15.06
CA GLU A 159 4.88 14.70 16.19
C GLU A 159 5.85 13.64 15.68
N THR A 160 7.07 13.65 16.20
CA THR A 160 8.16 12.77 15.75
C THR A 160 8.48 11.75 16.83
N VAL A 161 8.44 10.47 16.46
CA VAL A 161 8.94 9.38 17.29
C VAL A 161 10.42 9.19 16.96
N THR A 162 11.29 9.33 17.95
CA THR A 162 12.74 9.15 17.81
C THR A 162 13.21 7.84 18.44
N ALA A 163 14.32 7.30 17.95
CA ALA A 163 14.94 6.12 18.54
C ALA A 163 15.48 6.42 19.94
N ASP A 164 15.16 5.58 20.91
CA ASP A 164 15.69 5.63 22.28
C ASP A 164 17.10 5.04 22.39
N ARG A 165 17.45 4.14 21.47
CA ARG A 165 18.74 3.45 21.39
C ARG A 165 19.21 3.30 19.94
N SER A 166 20.51 3.09 19.76
CA SER A 166 21.08 2.68 18.48
C SER A 166 20.90 1.18 18.26
N GLY A 167 20.91 0.75 16.99
CA GLY A 167 20.77 -0.65 16.60
C GLY A 167 20.36 -0.80 15.14
N THR A 168 19.57 -1.84 14.88
CA THR A 168 18.94 -2.11 13.58
C THR A 168 17.44 -2.03 13.74
N MET A 169 16.75 -1.40 12.79
CA MET A 169 15.30 -1.33 12.76
C MET A 169 14.71 -2.74 12.61
N GLY A 170 13.85 -3.11 13.54
CA GLY A 170 13.11 -4.37 13.55
C GLY A 170 11.96 -4.38 12.54
N ASP A 171 11.07 -5.35 12.71
CA ASP A 171 9.79 -5.34 12.00
C ASP A 171 8.98 -4.08 12.35
N ILE A 172 8.21 -3.60 11.37
CA ILE A 172 7.19 -2.55 11.55
C ILE A 172 5.85 -3.19 11.21
N ASP A 173 4.92 -3.20 12.15
CA ASP A 173 3.58 -3.75 11.97
C ASP A 173 2.74 -2.81 11.07
N ALA A 174 2.36 -3.31 9.90
CA ALA A 174 1.55 -2.56 8.94
C ALA A 174 0.16 -2.18 9.47
N MET A 175 -0.47 -3.05 10.27
CA MET A 175 -1.78 -2.79 10.86
C MET A 175 -1.68 -1.69 11.92
N ALA A 176 -0.65 -1.75 12.77
CA ALA A 176 -0.38 -0.71 13.78
C ALA A 176 -0.23 0.68 13.13
N VAL A 177 0.58 0.78 12.07
CA VAL A 177 0.77 2.04 11.33
C VAL A 177 -0.52 2.49 10.63
N GLY A 178 -1.26 1.56 10.02
CA GLY A 178 -2.54 1.86 9.38
C GLY A 178 -3.59 2.41 10.36
N LEU A 179 -3.68 1.80 11.56
CA LEU A 179 -4.56 2.28 12.63
C LEU A 179 -4.11 3.63 13.18
N ALA A 180 -2.80 3.86 13.33
CA ALA A 180 -2.26 5.16 13.72
C ALA A 180 -2.65 6.26 12.71
N ALA A 181 -2.45 6.02 11.41
CA ALA A 181 -2.87 6.94 10.35
C ALA A 181 -4.39 7.21 10.38
N TRP A 182 -5.20 6.16 10.58
CA TRP A 182 -6.65 6.31 10.74
C TRP A 182 -7.02 7.17 11.94
N ARG A 183 -6.37 6.99 13.11
CA ARG A 183 -6.56 7.81 14.31
C ARG A 183 -6.19 9.27 14.09
N LEU A 184 -5.13 9.54 13.34
CA LEU A 184 -4.70 10.89 12.93
C LEU A 184 -5.72 11.60 12.02
N GLY A 185 -6.70 10.88 11.47
CA GLY A 185 -7.76 11.42 10.62
C GLY A 185 -7.58 11.14 9.13
N ALA A 186 -6.62 10.28 8.76
CA ALA A 186 -6.38 9.89 7.36
C ALA A 186 -7.49 8.97 6.80
N GLY A 187 -8.37 8.45 7.64
CA GLY A 187 -9.49 7.61 7.23
C GLY A 187 -10.83 8.05 7.86
N ARG A 188 -11.91 7.40 7.42
CA ARG A 188 -13.26 7.68 7.90
C ARG A 188 -13.57 6.78 9.10
N SER A 189 -14.13 7.37 10.17
CA SER A 189 -14.64 6.58 11.30
C SER A 189 -16.08 6.08 11.11
N ARG A 190 -16.82 6.73 10.20
CA ARG A 190 -18.18 6.34 9.80
C ARG A 190 -18.49 6.82 8.37
N PRO A 191 -19.48 6.23 7.68
CA PRO A 191 -19.91 6.71 6.38
C PRO A 191 -20.24 8.21 6.41
N GLY A 192 -19.74 8.96 5.42
CA GLY A 192 -19.92 10.41 5.29
C GLY A 192 -19.00 11.28 6.16
N ALA A 193 -18.16 10.70 7.03
CA ALA A 193 -17.18 11.49 7.78
C ALA A 193 -16.12 12.13 6.87
N ARG A 194 -15.67 13.34 7.23
CA ARG A 194 -14.57 14.03 6.54
C ARG A 194 -13.23 13.37 6.85
N VAL A 195 -12.36 13.34 5.85
CA VAL A 195 -10.97 12.89 5.94
C VAL A 195 -10.06 14.11 5.99
N GLN A 196 -9.01 14.05 6.82
CA GLN A 196 -7.92 15.02 6.80
C GLN A 196 -6.86 14.53 5.80
N HIS A 197 -6.87 15.06 4.58
CA HIS A 197 -5.97 14.54 3.53
C HIS A 197 -4.48 14.76 3.84
N GLY A 198 -4.13 15.74 4.68
CA GLY A 198 -2.76 15.96 5.13
C GLY A 198 -2.34 15.10 6.33
N ALA A 199 -3.26 14.33 6.92
CA ALA A 199 -2.94 13.44 8.03
C ALA A 199 -2.32 12.13 7.54
N GLY A 200 -1.42 11.56 8.36
CA GLY A 200 -0.74 10.31 8.04
C GLY A 200 0.56 10.11 8.81
N VAL A 201 1.29 9.06 8.46
CA VAL A 201 2.57 8.68 9.06
C VAL A 201 3.63 8.63 7.96
N ARG A 202 4.79 9.23 8.22
CA ARG A 202 6.02 9.04 7.45
C ARG A 202 6.98 8.16 8.22
N ILE A 203 7.55 7.17 7.54
CA ILE A 203 8.48 6.17 8.06
C ILE A 203 9.89 6.52 7.58
N HIS A 204 10.79 6.80 8.52
CA HIS A 204 12.15 7.25 8.23
C HIS A 204 13.18 6.13 8.22
N ARG A 205 12.88 5.02 8.90
CA ARG A 205 13.72 3.82 8.96
C ARG A 205 12.90 2.59 8.60
N ARG A 206 13.37 1.82 7.61
CA ARG A 206 12.76 0.57 7.15
C ARG A 206 13.34 -0.62 7.92
N PRO A 207 12.61 -1.74 8.02
CA PRO A 207 13.15 -2.96 8.61
C PRO A 207 14.52 -3.33 8.03
N GLY A 208 15.48 -3.64 8.89
CA GLY A 208 16.86 -3.96 8.51
C GLY A 208 17.79 -2.75 8.32
N GLU A 209 17.28 -1.51 8.32
CA GLU A 209 18.13 -0.31 8.23
C GLU A 209 18.80 -0.01 9.59
N PRO A 210 20.03 0.53 9.59
CA PRO A 210 20.69 0.97 10.82
C PRO A 210 19.99 2.18 11.43
N VAL A 211 20.01 2.25 12.75
CA VAL A 211 19.38 3.31 13.56
C VAL A 211 20.38 3.84 14.57
N VAL A 212 20.46 5.16 14.71
CA VAL A 212 21.20 5.82 15.79
C VAL A 212 20.22 6.41 16.80
N ALA A 213 20.53 6.31 18.09
CA ALA A 213 19.76 6.94 19.15
C ALA A 213 19.53 8.44 18.87
N GLY A 214 18.30 8.90 19.06
CA GLY A 214 17.85 10.26 18.77
C GLY A 214 17.40 10.51 17.32
N GLU A 215 17.64 9.59 16.39
CA GLU A 215 17.18 9.74 15.00
C GLU A 215 15.65 9.57 14.89
N PRO A 216 15.00 10.27 13.95
CA PRO A 216 13.58 10.08 13.70
C PRO A 216 13.30 8.69 13.11
N LEU A 217 12.32 8.00 13.68
CA LEU A 217 11.79 6.72 13.19
C LEU A 217 10.48 6.95 12.43
N PHE A 218 9.59 7.75 13.02
CA PHE A 218 8.30 8.10 12.43
C PHE A 218 8.03 9.59 12.57
N THR A 219 7.26 10.16 11.65
CA THR A 219 6.64 11.47 11.83
C THR A 219 5.16 11.39 11.50
N LEU A 220 4.34 11.73 12.48
CA LEU A 220 2.89 11.71 12.41
C LEU A 220 2.44 13.12 12.05
N TYR A 221 1.46 13.23 11.17
CA TYR A 221 0.86 14.50 10.74
C TYR A 221 -0.65 14.49 10.98
N THR A 222 -1.19 15.62 11.43
CA THR A 222 -2.64 15.82 11.59
C THR A 222 -2.98 17.31 11.63
N GLU A 223 -4.25 17.64 11.43
CA GLU A 223 -4.80 18.99 11.69
C GLU A 223 -5.26 19.15 13.15
N THR A 224 -5.24 18.08 13.95
CA THR A 224 -5.85 18.04 15.29
C THR A 224 -4.89 17.43 16.31
N PRO A 225 -4.12 18.24 17.07
CA PRO A 225 -3.09 17.78 18.01
C PRO A 225 -3.55 16.69 18.99
N GLU A 226 -4.81 16.75 19.44
CA GLU A 226 -5.37 15.81 20.42
C GLU A 226 -5.44 14.37 19.87
N ARG A 227 -5.25 14.17 18.56
CA ARG A 227 -5.20 12.86 17.91
C ARG A 227 -3.86 12.15 18.06
N PHE A 228 -2.79 12.82 18.47
CA PHE A 228 -1.49 12.20 18.58
C PHE A 228 -1.44 11.10 19.64
N GLY A 229 -1.93 11.36 20.86
CA GLY A 229 -1.94 10.37 21.94
C GLY A 229 -2.57 9.03 21.53
N PRO A 230 -3.82 9.02 21.03
CA PRO A 230 -4.45 7.81 20.52
C PRO A 230 -3.73 7.17 19.32
N ALA A 231 -3.06 7.94 18.47
CA ALA A 231 -2.32 7.41 17.33
C ALA A 231 -1.00 6.76 17.75
N LEU A 232 -0.26 7.38 18.66
CA LEU A 232 0.98 6.83 19.24
C LEU A 232 0.70 5.54 20.00
N ALA A 233 -0.43 5.47 20.71
CA ALA A 233 -0.86 4.24 21.37
C ALA A 233 -1.12 3.07 20.40
N MET A 234 -1.43 3.34 19.12
CA MET A 234 -1.53 2.27 18.10
C MET A 234 -0.16 1.82 17.59
N LEU A 235 0.85 2.68 17.64
CA LEU A 235 2.23 2.33 17.26
C LEU A 235 2.98 1.60 18.38
N ASP A 236 2.50 1.70 19.62
CA ASP A 236 3.12 1.03 20.77
C ASP A 236 3.17 -0.49 20.56
N GLY A 237 4.35 -1.08 20.76
CA GLY A 237 4.62 -2.48 20.46
C GLY A 237 4.60 -2.88 18.97
N GLY A 238 4.25 -1.97 18.06
CA GLY A 238 4.17 -2.21 16.61
C GLY A 238 5.49 -2.04 15.86
N TRP A 239 6.60 -1.78 16.57
CA TRP A 239 7.94 -1.68 16.00
C TRP A 239 9.01 -1.95 17.07
N SER A 240 10.25 -2.14 16.65
CA SER A 240 11.38 -2.34 17.57
C SER A 240 12.70 -1.85 16.99
N VAL A 241 13.68 -1.58 17.86
CA VAL A 241 15.09 -1.38 17.49
C VAL A 241 15.91 -2.37 18.31
N GLY A 242 16.63 -3.26 17.61
CA GLY A 242 17.34 -4.40 18.20
C GLY A 242 18.80 -4.48 17.75
N GLU A 243 19.52 -5.51 18.20
CA GLU A 243 20.87 -5.78 17.69
C GLU A 243 20.83 -6.33 16.26
N ALA A 244 19.92 -7.28 16.00
CA ALA A 244 19.69 -7.87 14.69
C ALA A 244 18.40 -7.32 14.06
N GLY A 245 18.42 -7.12 12.75
CA GLY A 245 17.22 -6.84 11.96
C GLY A 245 16.35 -8.09 11.77
N PRO A 246 15.13 -7.94 11.23
CA PRO A 246 14.27 -9.07 10.97
C PRO A 246 14.81 -9.94 9.82
N ALA A 247 14.38 -11.20 9.79
CA ALA A 247 14.70 -12.07 8.67
C ALA A 247 14.15 -11.46 7.36
N PRO A 248 14.93 -11.49 6.26
CA PRO A 248 14.46 -11.00 4.97
C PRO A 248 13.18 -11.73 4.54
N ARG A 249 12.16 -10.97 4.14
CA ARG A 249 10.93 -11.51 3.55
C ARG A 249 10.87 -11.12 2.08
N PRO A 250 10.42 -12.03 1.18
CA PRO A 250 10.25 -11.68 -0.21
C PRO A 250 9.04 -10.73 -0.36
N LEU A 251 9.23 -9.65 -1.12
CA LEU A 251 8.13 -8.72 -1.45
C LEU A 251 7.02 -9.42 -2.26
N ILE A 252 7.42 -10.31 -3.17
CA ILE A 252 6.53 -11.17 -3.96
C ILE A 252 6.69 -12.59 -3.45
N ILE A 253 5.66 -13.10 -2.79
CA ILE A 253 5.64 -14.42 -2.14
C ILE A 253 5.34 -15.51 -3.17
N ASP A 254 4.38 -15.26 -4.06
CA ASP A 254 4.08 -16.18 -5.15
C ASP A 254 3.37 -15.50 -6.33
N ARG A 255 3.34 -16.18 -7.46
CA ARG A 255 2.63 -15.81 -8.68
C ARG A 255 1.68 -16.93 -9.06
N ILE A 256 0.38 -16.62 -9.08
CA ILE A 256 -0.68 -17.56 -9.46
C ILE A 256 -1.13 -17.23 -10.87
N THR A 257 -0.90 -18.19 -11.76
CA THR A 257 -1.42 -18.20 -13.13
C THR A 257 -2.34 -19.42 -13.30
N ARG A 258 -3.12 -19.42 -14.37
CA ARG A 258 -3.77 -20.63 -14.88
C ARG A 258 -2.80 -21.43 -15.74
#